data_AF-A0A1M4XUM0-F1
#
_entry.id   AF-A0A1M4XUM0-F1
#
_cell.length_a   1.000
_cell.length_b   1.000
_cell.length_c   1.000
_cell.angle_alpha   90.00
_cell.angle_beta   90.00
_cell.angle_gamma   90.00
#
_symmetry.space_group_name_H-M   'P 1'
#
loop_
_entity.id
_entity.type
_entity.pdbx_description
1 polymer ?
#
loop_
_entity_poly.entity_id
_entity_poly.type
_entity_poly.pdbx_seq_one_letter_code
_entity_poly.pdbx_strand_id
1 'polypeptide(L)'
;MRKTISIILLILITGSFATANGIGARNIFQQGIVEGYFIEYNRNNIVVEEYGGDIYKLPLVKDVKLEIDGRAVSITDFKKGMEVYIELQGRSVKYMDAYSGDMPGYIQLGEKVRVGVVKEIDRDQIQIKLPTGKEEVYFTSPATVITKNKQNTNANSLYIGDRVKLYFDEMDSSYINRLEIEGNSILIKELYRGKLTVVDELEDIIALENPEVFRNGDWRSLDKNLRLPYNADLPLYVGGQKINYKNLKHYKGKTVYMAMKDFFGKEKIEKMVVKSQYETVFSDKIKEVSQYASQLELGNNKNIKFHDGTMVIKSGRLVDTYSLNSGSDGLIIADGRGSELAADIIYIYNEDINNSNIGQDYIYAGRLNTILQNKLYLRNFFLLDKNEWESFREEKELFYDNDTFIYDMENKKAVSPKEFFSANYSVDEDNTRKRKPRDWYGYLYTDGDRVSVAFVKETLDSLYGQRTTIGVVESGPVLDKSVGWTIKLRDVKNWSSRNEEWMAANASLNLYLKEAMLIKDGAKINIEDIKVGDRLYLVRDSNMAKVIIIK
;
A
#
# COMPACT_ATOMS: atom_id res chain seq x y z
N MET A 1 7.27 -42.35 -61.12
CA MET A 1 7.47 -43.57 -60.29
C MET A 1 8.60 -43.27 -59.30
N ARG A 2 8.27 -42.93 -58.05
CA ARG A 2 8.20 -43.83 -56.88
C ARG A 2 9.58 -44.30 -56.36
N LYS A 3 9.88 -43.84 -55.13
CA LYS A 3 10.82 -44.36 -54.12
C LYS A 3 12.31 -43.96 -54.22
N THR A 4 12.65 -42.79 -53.67
CA THR A 4 14.00 -42.47 -53.15
C THR A 4 13.97 -41.31 -52.12
N ILE A 5 13.12 -41.41 -51.09
CA ILE A 5 13.16 -40.53 -49.91
C ILE A 5 12.87 -41.40 -48.67
N SER A 6 13.90 -42.05 -48.12
CA SER A 6 13.84 -42.70 -46.78
C SER A 6 15.19 -43.17 -46.22
N ILE A 7 16.34 -42.71 -46.72
CA ILE A 7 17.66 -43.18 -46.23
C ILE A 7 18.52 -42.06 -45.61
N ILE A 8 18.07 -40.79 -45.61
CA ILE A 8 18.85 -39.68 -45.04
C ILE A 8 18.40 -39.29 -43.61
N LEU A 9 17.27 -39.81 -43.12
CA LEU A 9 16.76 -39.47 -41.77
C LEU A 9 17.10 -40.50 -40.67
N LEU A 10 17.81 -41.58 -40.98
CA LEU A 10 18.16 -42.66 -40.03
C LEU A 10 19.66 -42.73 -39.67
N ILE A 11 20.48 -41.79 -40.15
CA ILE A 11 21.91 -41.66 -39.77
C ILE A 11 22.10 -40.54 -38.71
N LEU A 12 21.04 -39.82 -38.35
CA LEU A 12 21.07 -38.68 -37.42
C LEU A 12 20.63 -39.02 -35.99
N ILE A 13 20.41 -40.30 -35.63
CA ILE A 13 19.90 -40.70 -34.30
C ILE A 13 20.75 -41.76 -33.59
N THR A 14 21.84 -42.28 -34.17
CA THR A 14 22.72 -43.24 -33.47
C THR A 14 24.16 -42.73 -33.37
N GLY A 15 24.42 -41.94 -32.33
CA GLY A 15 25.76 -41.47 -32.02
C GLY A 15 25.93 -40.86 -30.63
N SER A 16 25.10 -41.24 -29.65
CA SER A 16 25.20 -40.73 -28.28
C SER A 16 25.24 -41.87 -27.27
N PHE A 17 26.28 -42.71 -27.36
CA PHE A 17 26.74 -43.50 -26.21
C PHE A 17 28.27 -43.49 -26.16
N ALA A 18 28.77 -42.93 -25.06
CA ALA A 18 30.10 -43.12 -24.48
C ALA A 18 31.32 -42.78 -25.35
N THR A 19 31.89 -41.59 -25.12
CA THR A 19 33.16 -41.52 -24.40
C THR A 19 33.14 -40.33 -23.45
N ALA A 20 33.04 -40.63 -22.16
CA ALA A 20 33.66 -39.82 -21.13
C ALA A 20 35.16 -39.80 -21.42
N ASN A 21 35.66 -38.67 -21.92
CA ASN A 21 37.06 -38.30 -21.81
C ASN A 21 37.06 -36.80 -21.53
N GLY A 22 37.66 -36.44 -20.39
CA GLY A 22 37.62 -35.09 -19.85
C GLY A 22 38.03 -34.05 -20.89
N ILE A 23 37.12 -33.14 -21.20
CA ILE A 23 37.49 -31.82 -21.65
C ILE A 23 37.92 -31.11 -20.37
N GLY A 24 39.20 -31.24 -20.04
CA GLY A 24 39.83 -30.33 -19.10
C GLY A 24 39.52 -28.91 -19.54
N ALA A 25 39.18 -28.04 -18.59
CA ALA A 25 39.12 -26.60 -18.80
C ALA A 25 40.31 -26.21 -19.68
N ARG A 26 40.04 -25.91 -20.95
CA ARG A 26 41.08 -25.54 -21.89
C ARG A 26 41.61 -24.23 -21.37
N ASN A 27 42.84 -24.26 -20.88
CA ASN A 27 43.46 -23.11 -20.27
C ASN A 27 43.51 -21.99 -21.32
N ILE A 28 42.94 -20.82 -21.02
CA ILE A 28 42.93 -19.65 -21.92
C ILE A 28 44.35 -19.27 -22.39
N PHE A 29 45.39 -19.59 -21.60
CA PHE A 29 46.79 -19.36 -21.95
C PHE A 29 47.34 -20.36 -22.99
N GLN A 30 46.62 -21.45 -23.26
CA GLN A 30 46.90 -22.39 -24.36
C GLN A 30 46.14 -22.05 -25.64
N GLN A 31 44.93 -21.50 -25.52
CA GLN A 31 44.12 -21.05 -26.66
C GLN A 31 44.54 -19.68 -27.17
N GLY A 32 45.07 -18.83 -26.28
CA GLY A 32 45.52 -17.49 -26.60
C GLY A 32 44.38 -16.51 -26.87
N ILE A 33 43.14 -16.85 -26.54
CA ILE A 33 41.94 -16.04 -26.80
C ILE A 33 41.06 -16.05 -25.54
N VAL A 34 40.43 -14.91 -25.24
CA VAL A 34 39.41 -14.74 -24.20
C VAL A 34 38.26 -13.91 -24.80
N GLU A 35 37.02 -14.36 -24.62
CA GLU A 35 35.81 -13.65 -25.03
C GLU A 35 34.89 -13.47 -23.83
N GLY A 36 34.35 -12.27 -23.63
CA GLY A 36 33.53 -11.98 -22.45
C GLY A 36 33.21 -10.49 -22.27
N TYR A 37 32.97 -10.08 -21.03
CA TYR A 37 32.62 -8.71 -20.67
C TYR A 37 33.76 -7.99 -19.96
N PHE A 38 34.12 -6.80 -20.43
CA PHE A 38 35.06 -5.91 -19.76
C PHE A 38 34.48 -5.42 -18.44
N ILE A 39 35.22 -5.55 -17.33
CA ILE A 39 34.78 -5.09 -16.01
C ILE A 39 35.46 -3.77 -15.65
N GLU A 40 36.80 -3.77 -15.63
CA GLU A 40 37.60 -2.63 -15.22
C GLU A 40 39.04 -2.70 -15.71
N TYR A 41 39.74 -1.55 -15.69
CA TYR A 41 41.16 -1.43 -15.95
C TYR A 41 41.87 -0.81 -14.75
N ASN A 42 42.85 -1.51 -14.18
CA ASN A 42 43.58 -1.10 -12.98
C ASN A 42 45.07 -1.44 -13.09
N ARG A 43 45.95 -0.42 -12.95
CA ARG A 43 47.41 -0.58 -12.85
C ARG A 43 47.99 -1.54 -13.91
N ASN A 44 47.73 -1.24 -15.19
CA ASN A 44 48.20 -2.01 -16.34
C ASN A 44 47.61 -3.44 -16.47
N ASN A 45 46.49 -3.73 -15.80
CA ASN A 45 45.74 -4.97 -15.94
C ASN A 45 44.29 -4.67 -16.26
N ILE A 46 43.67 -5.50 -17.10
CA ILE A 46 42.23 -5.51 -17.31
C ILE A 46 41.59 -6.66 -16.51
N VAL A 47 40.34 -6.49 -16.14
CA VAL A 47 39.50 -7.53 -15.55
C VAL A 47 38.37 -7.83 -16.51
N VAL A 48 38.18 -9.12 -16.81
CA VAL A 48 37.23 -9.61 -17.82
C VAL A 48 36.50 -10.81 -17.25
N GLU A 49 35.21 -10.91 -17.50
CA GLU A 49 34.37 -12.06 -17.16
C GLU A 49 33.98 -12.80 -18.45
N GLU A 50 34.40 -14.06 -18.60
CA GLU A 50 33.94 -14.90 -19.72
C GLU A 50 32.43 -15.16 -19.64
N TYR A 51 31.80 -15.54 -20.75
CA TYR A 51 30.36 -15.84 -20.77
C TYR A 51 29.94 -16.95 -19.77
N GLY A 52 30.88 -17.80 -19.36
CA GLY A 52 30.68 -18.83 -18.33
C GLY A 52 30.74 -18.33 -16.88
N GLY A 53 31.05 -17.05 -16.66
CA GLY A 53 31.19 -16.42 -15.33
C GLY A 53 32.60 -16.46 -14.74
N ASP A 54 33.59 -17.01 -15.46
CA ASP A 54 34.98 -17.04 -15.00
C ASP A 54 35.65 -15.67 -15.15
N ILE A 55 36.27 -15.17 -14.06
CA ILE A 55 36.88 -13.84 -14.02
C ILE A 55 38.41 -13.94 -14.16
N TYR A 56 38.95 -13.21 -15.13
CA TYR A 56 40.38 -13.13 -15.41
C TYR A 56 40.93 -11.73 -15.19
N LYS A 57 42.10 -11.67 -14.58
CA LYS A 57 42.91 -10.45 -14.49
C LYS A 57 44.13 -10.59 -15.39
N LEU A 58 44.17 -9.78 -16.45
CA LEU A 58 45.11 -9.94 -17.55
C LEU A 58 45.98 -8.68 -17.70
N PRO A 59 47.32 -8.80 -17.62
CA PRO A 59 48.22 -7.68 -17.86
C PRO A 59 48.24 -7.27 -19.34
N LEU A 60 48.42 -5.98 -19.63
CA LEU A 60 48.59 -5.46 -20.99
C LEU A 60 50.07 -5.47 -21.38
N VAL A 61 50.39 -5.84 -22.63
CA VAL A 61 51.72 -5.58 -23.20
C VAL A 61 51.91 -4.08 -23.46
N LYS A 62 53.17 -3.63 -23.59
CA LYS A 62 53.51 -2.20 -23.76
C LYS A 62 52.87 -1.56 -24.99
N ASP A 63 52.74 -2.32 -26.08
CA ASP A 63 52.20 -1.89 -27.37
C ASP A 63 50.91 -2.67 -27.71
N VAL A 64 49.98 -2.75 -26.76
CA VAL A 64 48.68 -3.42 -26.95
C VAL A 64 47.86 -2.70 -28.03
N LYS A 65 47.29 -3.47 -28.96
CA LYS A 65 46.35 -2.95 -29.96
C LYS A 65 44.93 -3.00 -29.41
N LEU A 66 44.29 -1.84 -29.29
CA LEU A 66 42.97 -1.67 -28.71
C LEU A 66 42.01 -1.08 -29.73
N GLU A 67 40.90 -1.76 -29.97
CA GLU A 67 39.89 -1.34 -30.94
C GLU A 67 38.48 -1.36 -30.33
N ILE A 68 37.62 -0.47 -30.81
CA ILE A 68 36.17 -0.55 -30.64
C ILE A 68 35.56 -0.45 -32.03
N ASP A 69 34.79 -1.46 -32.43
CA ASP A 69 34.24 -1.62 -33.79
C ASP A 69 35.32 -1.49 -34.89
N GLY A 70 36.50 -2.07 -34.63
CA GLY A 70 37.65 -2.00 -35.55
C GLY A 70 38.30 -0.62 -35.68
N ARG A 71 37.98 0.34 -34.80
CA ARG A 71 38.66 1.65 -34.73
C ARG A 71 39.59 1.70 -33.54
N ALA A 72 40.82 2.18 -33.75
CA ALA A 72 41.81 2.30 -32.68
C ALA A 72 41.36 3.28 -31.57
N VAL A 73 41.48 2.85 -30.31
CA VAL A 73 41.05 3.61 -29.12
C VAL A 73 42.06 3.54 -27.97
N SER A 74 41.82 4.31 -26.90
CA SER A 74 42.52 4.19 -25.61
C SER A 74 41.84 3.17 -24.71
N ILE A 75 42.59 2.55 -23.78
CA ILE A 75 42.02 1.64 -22.78
C ILE A 75 40.94 2.29 -21.90
N THR A 76 40.99 3.61 -21.75
CA THR A 76 39.99 4.40 -21.00
C THR A 76 38.63 4.50 -21.69
N ASP A 77 38.57 4.15 -22.98
CA ASP A 77 37.36 4.24 -23.79
C ASP A 77 36.46 3.01 -23.57
N PHE A 78 37.03 1.88 -23.13
CA PHE A 78 36.29 0.69 -22.73
C PHE A 78 35.46 0.97 -21.48
N LYS A 79 34.19 0.59 -21.51
CA LYS A 79 33.24 0.74 -20.40
C LYS A 79 32.88 -0.62 -19.84
N LYS A 80 32.61 -0.64 -18.53
CA LYS A 80 32.13 -1.83 -17.84
C LYS A 80 30.89 -2.38 -18.56
N GLY A 81 30.89 -3.67 -18.85
CA GLY A 81 29.82 -4.38 -19.56
C GLY A 81 29.98 -4.45 -21.08
N MET A 82 31.01 -3.81 -21.67
CA MET A 82 31.30 -4.00 -23.09
C MET A 82 31.74 -5.43 -23.38
N GLU A 83 31.15 -6.04 -24.40
CA GLU A 83 31.62 -7.32 -24.94
C GLU A 83 32.99 -7.12 -25.60
N VAL A 84 33.94 -7.97 -25.23
CA VAL A 84 35.34 -7.90 -25.67
C VAL A 84 35.82 -9.23 -26.22
N TYR A 85 36.57 -9.16 -27.32
CA TYR A 85 37.40 -10.22 -27.85
C TYR A 85 38.86 -9.88 -27.58
N ILE A 86 39.60 -10.80 -26.96
CA ILE A 86 40.96 -10.56 -26.47
C ILE A 86 41.91 -11.63 -27.01
N GLU A 87 43.02 -11.23 -27.60
CA GLU A 87 44.12 -12.13 -27.93
C GLU A 87 45.29 -11.96 -26.96
N LEU A 88 45.80 -13.08 -26.47
CA LEU A 88 46.90 -13.16 -25.52
C LEU A 88 48.21 -13.50 -26.22
N GLN A 89 49.28 -12.80 -25.85
CA GLN A 89 50.66 -13.22 -26.04
C GLN A 89 51.18 -13.82 -24.72
N GLY A 90 51.17 -15.14 -24.63
CA GLY A 90 51.46 -15.85 -23.39
C GLY A 90 50.38 -15.58 -22.34
N ARG A 91 50.67 -14.74 -21.35
CA ARG A 91 49.71 -14.37 -20.28
C ARG A 91 49.29 -12.90 -20.33
N SER A 92 49.72 -12.16 -21.34
CA SER A 92 49.45 -10.72 -21.48
C SER A 92 48.60 -10.45 -22.70
N VAL A 93 47.71 -9.47 -22.61
CA VAL A 93 46.84 -9.03 -23.70
C VAL A 93 47.68 -8.32 -24.76
N LYS A 94 47.61 -8.81 -25.99
CA LYS A 94 48.25 -8.22 -27.17
C LYS A 94 47.25 -7.45 -28.03
N TYR A 95 46.02 -7.93 -28.10
CA TYR A 95 44.93 -7.32 -28.84
C TYR A 95 43.64 -7.40 -28.03
N MET A 96 42.84 -6.34 -28.06
CA MET A 96 41.47 -6.34 -27.54
C MET A 96 40.58 -5.50 -28.44
N ASP A 97 39.48 -6.07 -28.89
CA ASP A 97 38.42 -5.38 -29.63
C ASP A 97 37.14 -5.42 -28.80
N ALA A 98 36.38 -4.32 -28.77
CA ALA A 98 35.03 -4.31 -28.22
C ALA A 98 33.99 -3.93 -29.27
N TYR A 99 32.76 -4.35 -29.04
CA TYR A 99 31.64 -4.05 -29.91
C TYR A 99 30.73 -2.99 -29.26
N SER A 100 30.36 -1.93 -29.99
CA SER A 100 29.36 -0.95 -29.56
C SER A 100 27.95 -1.52 -29.72
N GLY A 101 27.63 -2.59 -29.02
CA GLY A 101 26.26 -3.09 -28.92
C GLY A 101 25.43 -2.24 -27.96
N ASP A 102 24.14 -2.06 -28.26
CA ASP A 102 23.14 -1.57 -27.31
C ASP A 102 22.91 -2.64 -26.22
N MET A 103 23.80 -2.72 -25.23
CA MET A 103 23.52 -3.43 -23.99
C MET A 103 23.04 -2.42 -22.94
N PRO A 104 21.88 -2.65 -22.30
CA PRO A 104 21.36 -1.78 -21.27
C PRO A 104 22.39 -1.74 -20.14
N GLY A 105 22.91 -0.55 -19.84
CA GLY A 105 23.95 -0.37 -18.84
C GLY A 105 23.52 -1.01 -17.52
N TYR A 106 24.35 -1.91 -17.01
CA TYR A 106 24.23 -2.41 -15.65
C TYR A 106 24.31 -1.22 -14.69
N ILE A 107 23.19 -0.89 -14.03
CA ILE A 107 23.15 0.06 -12.92
C ILE A 107 23.46 -0.70 -11.63
N GLN A 108 24.08 -0.05 -10.64
CA GLN A 108 24.23 -0.68 -9.33
C GLN A 108 22.84 -0.88 -8.71
N LEU A 109 22.68 -1.92 -7.87
CA LEU A 109 21.44 -2.21 -7.16
C LEU A 109 20.84 -0.94 -6.53
N GLY A 110 19.60 -0.61 -6.90
CA GLY A 110 18.86 0.55 -6.40
C GLY A 110 19.26 1.93 -6.93
N GLU A 111 20.12 2.05 -7.95
CA GLU A 111 20.53 3.36 -8.52
C GLU A 111 19.40 4.07 -9.27
N LYS A 112 18.49 3.33 -9.91
CA LYS A 112 17.29 3.94 -10.50
C LYS A 112 16.27 4.14 -9.40
N VAL A 113 15.96 5.42 -9.14
CA VAL A 113 14.91 5.83 -8.20
C VAL A 113 13.78 6.53 -8.96
N ARG A 114 12.55 6.20 -8.60
CA ARG A 114 11.35 6.93 -9.03
C ARG A 114 10.59 7.37 -7.80
N VAL A 115 10.13 8.62 -7.79
CA VAL A 115 9.37 9.19 -6.68
C VAL A 115 8.06 9.72 -7.25
N GLY A 116 6.94 9.38 -6.62
CA GLY A 116 5.62 9.80 -7.09
C GLY A 116 4.54 9.56 -6.06
N VAL A 117 3.30 9.86 -6.44
CA VAL A 117 2.10 9.62 -5.65
C VAL A 117 1.30 8.49 -6.28
N VAL A 118 0.88 7.51 -5.49
CA VAL A 118 0.06 6.38 -5.95
C VAL A 118 -1.30 6.90 -6.42
N LYS A 119 -1.64 6.60 -7.68
CA LYS A 119 -2.91 6.96 -8.32
C LYS A 119 -3.88 5.80 -8.35
N GLU A 120 -3.37 4.61 -8.64
CA GLU A 120 -4.15 3.39 -8.78
C GLU A 120 -3.30 2.20 -8.32
N ILE A 121 -3.97 1.20 -7.76
CA ILE A 121 -3.40 -0.08 -7.34
C ILE A 121 -4.31 -1.14 -7.94
N ASP A 122 -3.74 -2.03 -8.74
CA ASP A 122 -4.43 -3.19 -9.30
C ASP A 122 -3.59 -4.45 -9.11
N ARG A 123 -3.89 -5.23 -8.08
CA ARG A 123 -3.13 -6.43 -7.69
C ARG A 123 -1.65 -6.06 -7.54
N ASP A 124 -0.75 -6.68 -8.29
CA ASP A 124 0.67 -6.41 -8.27
C ASP A 124 1.07 -5.12 -9.01
N GLN A 125 0.16 -4.49 -9.75
CA GLN A 125 0.39 -3.27 -10.52
C GLN A 125 0.14 -2.00 -9.68
N ILE A 126 1.06 -1.05 -9.76
CA ILE A 126 0.99 0.25 -9.09
C ILE A 126 1.20 1.36 -10.13
N GLN A 127 0.23 2.24 -10.28
CA GLN A 127 0.36 3.46 -11.08
C GLN A 127 0.74 4.63 -10.18
N ILE A 128 1.83 5.32 -10.52
CA ILE A 128 2.27 6.53 -9.80
C ILE A 128 2.23 7.75 -10.72
N LYS A 129 1.89 8.90 -10.15
CA LYS A 129 2.06 10.22 -10.76
C LYS A 129 3.37 10.83 -10.29
N LEU A 130 4.27 11.09 -11.23
CA LEU A 130 5.54 11.76 -10.98
C LEU A 130 5.33 13.25 -10.68
N PRO A 131 6.32 13.94 -10.07
CA PRO A 131 6.28 15.39 -9.88
C PRO A 131 6.11 16.19 -11.18
N THR A 132 6.50 15.62 -12.32
CA THR A 132 6.30 16.21 -13.65
C THR A 132 4.85 16.14 -14.14
N GLY A 133 3.97 15.43 -13.42
CA GLY A 133 2.59 15.16 -13.83
C GLY A 133 2.43 13.93 -14.72
N LYS A 134 3.53 13.35 -15.22
CA LYS A 134 3.51 12.10 -15.99
C LYS A 134 3.10 10.93 -15.09
N GLU A 135 2.26 10.05 -15.63
CA GLU A 135 1.86 8.82 -14.96
C GLU A 135 2.65 7.63 -15.52
N GLU A 136 3.08 6.75 -14.63
CA GLU A 136 3.88 5.56 -14.96
C GLU A 136 3.40 4.36 -14.14
N VAL A 137 3.52 3.18 -14.73
CA VAL A 137 3.04 1.92 -14.17
C VAL A 137 4.24 1.02 -13.83
N TYR A 138 4.18 0.43 -12.64
CA TYR A 138 5.20 -0.45 -12.09
C TYR A 138 4.58 -1.69 -11.45
N PHE A 139 5.37 -2.72 -11.23
CA PHE A 139 4.91 -4.01 -10.71
C PHE A 139 5.67 -4.40 -9.45
N THR A 140 4.94 -4.98 -8.50
CA THR A 140 5.49 -5.65 -7.33
C THR A 140 5.64 -7.14 -7.60
N SER A 141 6.49 -7.80 -6.82
CA SER A 141 6.68 -9.25 -6.84
C SER A 141 6.87 -9.75 -5.41
N PRO A 142 6.85 -11.07 -5.16
CA PRO A 142 7.19 -11.62 -3.85
C PRO A 142 8.59 -11.24 -3.34
N ALA A 143 9.50 -10.83 -4.24
CA ALA A 143 10.84 -10.35 -3.88
C ALA A 143 10.89 -8.84 -3.56
N THR A 144 9.81 -8.09 -3.83
CA THR A 144 9.78 -6.64 -3.58
C THR A 144 9.80 -6.36 -2.09
N VAL A 145 10.83 -5.67 -1.61
CA VAL A 145 10.94 -5.24 -0.22
C VAL A 145 10.12 -3.97 -0.02
N ILE A 146 9.07 -4.04 0.80
CA ILE A 146 8.20 -2.89 1.08
C ILE A 146 8.48 -2.39 2.49
N THR A 147 8.68 -1.08 2.62
CA THR A 147 8.93 -0.45 3.92
C THR A 147 8.07 0.78 4.14
N LYS A 148 7.66 1.00 5.38
CA LYS A 148 6.96 2.22 5.83
C LYS A 148 7.58 2.63 7.17
N ASN A 149 7.91 3.91 7.34
CA ASN A 149 8.66 4.40 8.52
C ASN A 149 9.98 3.63 8.77
N LYS A 150 10.66 3.17 7.70
CA LYS A 150 11.87 2.34 7.76
C LYS A 150 11.70 0.94 8.38
N GLN A 151 10.46 0.49 8.56
CA GLN A 151 10.15 -0.88 8.99
C GLN A 151 9.59 -1.66 7.80
N ASN A 152 9.93 -2.94 7.71
CA ASN A 152 9.35 -3.83 6.69
C ASN A 152 7.84 -3.93 6.91
N THR A 153 7.10 -3.88 5.82
CA THR A 153 5.65 -4.05 5.82
C THR A 153 5.21 -4.79 4.56
N ASN A 154 3.92 -5.05 4.43
CA ASN A 154 3.34 -5.68 3.25
C ASN A 154 2.77 -4.65 2.26
N ALA A 155 2.35 -5.14 1.11
CA ALA A 155 1.77 -4.30 0.06
C ALA A 155 0.36 -3.79 0.45
N ASN A 156 -0.31 -4.47 1.37
CA ASN A 156 -1.64 -4.07 1.88
C ASN A 156 -1.57 -2.73 2.64
N SER A 157 -0.41 -2.33 3.17
CA SER A 157 -0.22 -1.02 3.81
C SER A 157 -0.25 0.18 2.84
N LEU A 158 -0.32 -0.06 1.53
CA LEU A 158 -0.32 0.96 0.48
C LEU A 158 -1.73 1.50 0.21
N TYR A 159 -1.84 2.82 0.08
CA TYR A 159 -3.07 3.52 -0.25
C TYR A 159 -2.92 4.39 -1.50
N ILE A 160 -4.03 4.57 -2.23
CA ILE A 160 -4.13 5.66 -3.20
C ILE A 160 -3.89 7.00 -2.48
N GLY A 161 -3.04 7.84 -3.04
CA GLY A 161 -2.57 9.07 -2.44
C GLY A 161 -1.31 8.95 -1.59
N ASP A 162 -0.77 7.74 -1.35
CA ASP A 162 0.54 7.59 -0.71
C ASP A 162 1.64 8.14 -1.61
N ARG A 163 2.62 8.81 -1.00
CA ARG A 163 3.87 9.13 -1.68
C ARG A 163 4.83 7.96 -1.51
N VAL A 164 5.43 7.53 -2.61
CA VAL A 164 6.34 6.37 -2.64
C VAL A 164 7.67 6.71 -3.29
N LYS A 165 8.71 5.99 -2.89
CA LYS A 165 9.96 5.87 -3.64
C LYS A 165 10.15 4.43 -4.09
N LEU A 166 10.38 4.24 -5.37
CA LEU A 166 10.60 2.96 -6.01
C LEU A 166 12.07 2.85 -6.40
N TYR A 167 12.71 1.75 -6.03
CA TYR A 167 14.09 1.43 -6.38
C TYR A 167 14.11 0.22 -7.33
N PHE A 168 14.97 0.28 -8.33
CA PHE A 168 15.12 -0.75 -9.35
C PHE A 168 16.59 -1.13 -9.50
N ASP A 169 16.83 -2.39 -9.87
CA ASP A 169 18.17 -2.93 -10.12
C ASP A 169 18.53 -2.94 -11.61
N GLU A 170 17.55 -2.68 -12.47
CA GLU A 170 17.72 -2.64 -13.92
C GLU A 170 17.13 -1.33 -14.47
N MET A 171 17.82 -0.74 -15.45
CA MET A 171 17.47 0.56 -16.02
C MET A 171 16.07 0.56 -16.66
N ASP A 172 15.71 -0.54 -17.32
CA ASP A 172 14.46 -0.66 -18.09
C ASP A 172 13.39 -1.50 -17.40
N SER A 173 13.67 -2.02 -16.22
CA SER A 173 12.68 -2.81 -15.49
C SER A 173 11.55 -1.94 -14.93
N SER A 174 10.33 -2.49 -15.03
CA SER A 174 9.12 -2.02 -14.36
C SER A 174 8.87 -2.74 -13.04
N TYR A 175 9.65 -3.77 -12.70
CA TYR A 175 9.56 -4.50 -11.45
C TYR A 175 10.33 -3.80 -10.34
N ILE A 176 9.62 -3.50 -9.26
CA ILE A 176 10.16 -2.77 -8.12
C ILE A 176 10.98 -3.74 -7.26
N ASN A 177 12.26 -3.44 -7.02
CA ASN A 177 13.04 -4.18 -6.03
C ASN A 177 12.67 -3.73 -4.61
N ARG A 178 12.62 -2.41 -4.38
CA ARG A 178 12.24 -1.84 -3.08
C ARG A 178 11.23 -0.72 -3.22
N LEU A 179 10.20 -0.75 -2.39
CA LEU A 179 9.16 0.27 -2.27
C LEU A 179 9.24 0.90 -0.88
N GLU A 180 9.50 2.21 -0.81
CA GLU A 180 9.40 2.99 0.42
C GLU A 180 8.11 3.81 0.40
N ILE A 181 7.19 3.52 1.32
CA ILE A 181 5.97 4.30 1.56
C ILE A 181 6.29 5.43 2.54
N GLU A 182 5.91 6.65 2.21
CA GLU A 182 6.00 7.78 3.14
C GLU A 182 5.17 7.49 4.40
N GLY A 183 5.68 7.96 5.54
CA GLY A 183 5.03 7.79 6.84
C GLY A 183 3.76 8.62 7.00
N ASN A 184 3.36 8.80 8.25
CA ASN A 184 2.08 9.43 8.59
C ASN A 184 2.01 10.94 8.28
N SER A 185 3.09 11.58 7.84
CA SER A 185 3.12 12.99 7.40
C SER A 185 2.19 13.25 6.20
N ILE A 186 1.88 12.22 5.40
CA ILE A 186 0.97 12.35 4.26
C ILE A 186 -0.51 12.47 4.69
N LEU A 187 -0.84 12.10 5.93
CA LEU A 187 -2.22 12.10 6.41
C LEU A 187 -2.69 13.53 6.73
N ILE A 188 -3.94 13.81 6.37
CA ILE A 188 -4.64 15.01 6.81
C ILE A 188 -4.87 14.90 8.30
N LYS A 189 -4.22 15.81 9.02
CA LYS A 189 -4.35 15.95 10.47
C LYS A 189 -5.69 16.57 10.80
N GLU A 190 -6.02 17.67 10.11
CA GLU A 190 -7.15 18.54 10.42
C GLU A 190 -7.76 19.17 9.18
N LEU A 191 -9.06 19.44 9.26
CA LEU A 191 -9.77 20.34 8.36
C LEU A 191 -10.21 21.56 9.15
N TYR A 192 -9.82 22.74 8.69
CA TYR A 192 -10.23 24.00 9.27
C TYR A 192 -11.06 24.82 8.29
N ARG A 193 -11.98 25.61 8.83
CA ARG A 193 -12.54 26.77 8.13
C ARG A 193 -12.49 28.00 9.03
N GLY A 194 -12.53 29.18 8.45
CA GLY A 194 -12.58 30.43 9.22
C GLY A 194 -12.53 31.65 8.31
N LYS A 195 -12.78 32.83 8.87
CA LYS A 195 -12.70 34.09 8.11
C LYS A 195 -11.26 34.55 7.98
N LEU A 196 -10.79 34.75 6.76
CA LEU A 196 -9.45 35.25 6.49
C LEU A 196 -9.31 36.71 6.95
N THR A 197 -8.35 37.02 7.82
CA THR A 197 -8.13 38.39 8.32
C THR A 197 -6.79 38.97 7.91
N VAL A 198 -5.73 38.18 8.02
CA VAL A 198 -4.36 38.58 7.67
C VAL A 198 -3.80 37.62 6.64
N VAL A 199 -3.07 38.18 5.68
CA VAL A 199 -2.23 37.47 4.72
C VAL A 199 -0.87 38.15 4.79
N ASP A 200 0.12 37.43 5.31
CA ASP A 200 1.51 37.84 5.38
C ASP A 200 2.28 37.12 4.28
N GLU A 201 2.54 37.83 3.19
CA GLU A 201 3.24 37.30 2.01
C GLU A 201 4.76 37.15 2.23
N LEU A 202 5.32 37.75 3.29
CA LEU A 202 6.75 37.66 3.59
C LEU A 202 7.06 36.42 4.43
N GLU A 203 6.20 36.13 5.40
CA GLU A 203 6.35 34.98 6.31
C GLU A 203 5.55 33.75 5.84
N ASP A 204 4.79 33.86 4.75
CA ASP A 204 3.82 32.87 4.26
C ASP A 204 2.85 32.39 5.37
N ILE A 205 2.25 33.35 6.06
CA ILE A 205 1.29 33.11 7.15
C ILE A 205 -0.06 33.72 6.83
N ILE A 206 -1.14 32.99 7.12
CA ILE A 206 -2.49 33.55 7.19
C ILE A 206 -3.01 33.56 8.62
N ALA A 207 -3.93 34.48 8.93
CA ALA A 207 -4.67 34.48 10.18
C ALA A 207 -6.17 34.31 9.94
N LEU A 208 -6.82 33.54 10.81
CA LEU A 208 -8.24 33.25 10.78
C LEU A 208 -8.93 33.79 12.03
N GLU A 209 -10.10 34.39 11.81
CA GLU A 209 -11.06 34.74 12.85
C GLU A 209 -12.22 33.74 12.86
N ASN A 210 -12.74 33.46 14.06
CA ASN A 210 -13.78 32.45 14.29
C ASN A 210 -13.48 31.11 13.61
N PRO A 211 -12.27 30.53 13.80
CA PRO A 211 -11.93 29.30 13.14
C PRO A 211 -12.75 28.14 13.73
N GLU A 212 -13.13 27.22 12.86
CA GLU A 212 -13.84 25.99 13.17
C GLU A 212 -13.03 24.80 12.69
N VAL A 213 -13.07 23.71 13.45
CA VAL A 213 -12.46 22.43 13.10
C VAL A 213 -13.54 21.42 12.71
N PHE A 214 -13.30 20.65 11.66
CA PHE A 214 -14.23 19.60 11.27
C PHE A 214 -14.10 18.38 12.18
N ARG A 215 -15.20 17.99 12.84
CA ARG A 215 -15.26 16.92 13.84
C ARG A 215 -16.62 16.25 13.88
N ASN A 216 -16.63 14.92 13.82
CA ASN A 216 -17.85 14.10 13.96
C ASN A 216 -18.95 14.52 12.97
N GLY A 217 -18.56 14.82 11.73
CA GLY A 217 -19.51 15.21 10.68
C GLY A 217 -19.93 16.68 10.69
N ASP A 218 -19.42 17.51 11.62
CA ASP A 218 -19.83 18.91 11.76
C ASP A 218 -18.66 19.85 12.07
N TRP A 219 -18.86 21.15 11.85
CA TRP A 219 -17.91 22.20 12.18
C TRP A 219 -18.04 22.61 13.65
N ARG A 220 -16.92 22.61 14.37
CA ARG A 220 -16.87 22.98 15.79
C ARG A 220 -15.99 24.20 15.99
N SER A 221 -16.53 25.25 16.61
CA SER A 221 -15.80 26.47 16.92
C SER A 221 -14.57 26.21 17.79
N LEU A 222 -13.50 26.94 17.51
CA LEU A 222 -12.30 27.01 18.32
C LEU A 222 -12.27 28.36 19.05
N ASP A 223 -11.99 28.34 20.34
CA ASP A 223 -11.98 29.55 21.20
C ASP A 223 -10.74 30.45 20.98
N LYS A 224 -10.02 30.28 19.88
CA LYS A 224 -8.79 31.04 19.58
C LYS A 224 -8.67 31.32 18.10
N ASN A 225 -8.17 32.50 17.77
CA ASN A 225 -7.73 32.80 16.40
C ASN A 225 -6.54 31.89 16.03
N LEU A 226 -6.48 31.50 14.76
CA LEU A 226 -5.39 30.67 14.24
C LEU A 226 -4.45 31.51 13.38
N ARG A 227 -3.15 31.28 13.51
CA ARG A 227 -2.14 31.73 12.54
C ARG A 227 -1.50 30.48 11.96
N LEU A 228 -1.63 30.31 10.65
CA LEU A 228 -1.27 29.06 9.97
C LEU A 228 -0.28 29.36 8.84
N PRO A 229 0.83 28.61 8.75
CA PRO A 229 1.75 28.73 7.63
C PRO A 229 1.14 28.06 6.39
N TYR A 230 1.29 28.70 5.23
CA TYR A 230 0.91 28.17 3.93
C TYR A 230 2.14 27.92 3.04
N ASN A 231 1.91 27.37 1.84
CA ASN A 231 2.92 27.25 0.81
C ASN A 231 2.42 27.93 -0.47
N ALA A 232 3.07 29.01 -0.89
CA ALA A 232 2.70 29.76 -2.09
C ALA A 232 2.89 28.94 -3.39
N ASP A 233 3.69 27.87 -3.36
CA ASP A 233 3.92 26.98 -4.50
C ASP A 233 2.74 26.04 -4.78
N LEU A 234 1.85 25.84 -3.80
CA LEU A 234 0.64 25.05 -3.98
C LEU A 234 -0.40 25.88 -4.75
N PRO A 235 -1.33 25.28 -5.49
CA PRO A 235 -2.38 26.05 -6.17
C PRO A 235 -3.48 26.48 -5.18
N LEU A 236 -3.97 27.71 -5.34
CA LEU A 236 -5.10 28.27 -4.58
C LEU A 236 -6.30 28.46 -5.51
N TYR A 237 -7.51 28.21 -5.00
CA TYR A 237 -8.74 28.26 -5.80
C TYR A 237 -9.84 29.07 -5.15
N VAL A 238 -10.70 29.67 -5.99
CA VAL A 238 -11.96 30.33 -5.60
C VAL A 238 -13.02 29.99 -6.63
N GLY A 239 -14.13 29.36 -6.23
CA GLY A 239 -15.22 28.98 -7.15
C GLY A 239 -14.73 28.17 -8.36
N GLY A 240 -13.77 27.27 -8.15
CA GLY A 240 -13.13 26.45 -9.18
C GLY A 240 -12.07 27.11 -10.04
N GLN A 241 -11.83 28.42 -9.90
CA GLN A 241 -10.79 29.12 -10.65
C GLN A 241 -9.50 29.19 -9.84
N LYS A 242 -8.38 28.80 -10.47
CA LYS A 242 -7.05 28.96 -9.90
C LYS A 242 -6.71 30.45 -9.80
N ILE A 243 -6.25 30.88 -8.63
CA ILE A 243 -5.81 32.25 -8.38
C ILE A 243 -4.35 32.29 -7.90
N ASN A 244 -3.72 33.45 -8.07
CA ASN A 244 -2.38 33.69 -7.55
C ASN A 244 -2.44 34.06 -6.05
N TYR A 245 -1.54 33.53 -5.23
CA TYR A 245 -1.43 33.85 -3.80
C TYR A 245 -1.29 35.34 -3.51
N LYS A 246 -0.66 36.12 -4.40
CA LYS A 246 -0.58 37.59 -4.30
C LYS A 246 -1.95 38.28 -4.23
N ASN A 247 -2.99 37.61 -4.72
CA ASN A 247 -4.36 38.11 -4.68
C ASN A 247 -5.12 37.69 -3.42
N LEU A 248 -4.58 36.78 -2.60
CA LEU A 248 -5.25 36.24 -1.41
C LEU A 248 -5.64 37.36 -0.42
N LYS A 249 -4.84 38.42 -0.32
CA LYS A 249 -5.14 39.62 0.50
C LYS A 249 -6.45 40.34 0.12
N HIS A 250 -6.93 40.17 -1.11
CA HIS A 250 -8.19 40.75 -1.58
C HIS A 250 -9.42 39.94 -1.13
N TYR A 251 -9.22 38.75 -0.57
CA TYR A 251 -10.29 37.88 -0.05
C TYR A 251 -10.44 37.98 1.47
N LYS A 252 -9.89 39.02 2.11
CA LYS A 252 -10.11 39.27 3.54
C LYS A 252 -11.62 39.35 3.84
N GLY A 253 -12.02 38.72 4.94
CA GLY A 253 -13.41 38.56 5.37
C GLY A 253 -14.12 37.35 4.75
N LYS A 254 -13.57 36.73 3.70
CA LYS A 254 -14.13 35.48 3.13
C LYS A 254 -13.76 34.28 3.99
N THR A 255 -14.64 33.28 3.98
CA THR A 255 -14.34 31.97 4.57
C THR A 255 -13.36 31.23 3.68
N VAL A 256 -12.34 30.65 4.29
CA VAL A 256 -11.40 29.74 3.61
C VAL A 256 -11.49 28.37 4.25
N TYR A 257 -11.45 27.32 3.44
CA TYR A 257 -11.32 25.94 3.87
C TYR A 257 -9.88 25.49 3.68
N MET A 258 -9.33 24.77 4.65
CA MET A 258 -7.95 24.31 4.64
C MET A 258 -7.86 22.86 5.09
N ALA A 259 -7.09 22.07 4.35
CA ALA A 259 -6.61 20.76 4.77
C ALA A 259 -5.17 20.89 5.31
N MET A 260 -4.97 20.42 6.53
CA MET A 260 -3.71 20.53 7.27
C MET A 260 -2.97 19.21 7.30
N LYS A 261 -1.64 19.25 7.15
CA LYS A 261 -0.75 18.12 7.38
C LYS A 261 0.28 18.44 8.45
N ASP A 262 0.87 17.40 9.03
CA ASP A 262 2.06 17.55 9.87
C ASP A 262 3.32 17.54 9.01
N PHE A 263 4.14 18.56 9.17
CA PHE A 263 5.43 18.69 8.51
C PHE A 263 6.51 18.91 9.58
N PHE A 264 7.20 17.82 9.94
CA PHE A 264 8.21 17.80 11.01
C PHE A 264 7.69 18.34 12.36
N GLY A 265 6.49 17.92 12.77
CA GLY A 265 5.87 18.33 14.04
C GLY A 265 5.23 19.73 14.01
N LYS A 266 5.17 20.38 12.84
CA LYS A 266 4.47 21.65 12.63
C LYS A 266 3.31 21.46 11.66
N GLU A 267 2.17 22.04 11.97
CA GLU A 267 1.02 22.03 11.07
C GLU A 267 1.25 23.00 9.91
N LYS A 268 1.00 22.53 8.68
CA LYS A 268 1.07 23.34 7.47
C LYS A 268 -0.15 23.10 6.59
N ILE A 269 -0.60 24.16 5.92
CA ILE A 269 -1.68 24.08 4.94
C ILE A 269 -1.15 23.35 3.70
N GLU A 270 -1.82 22.25 3.34
CA GLU A 270 -1.52 21.45 2.15
C GLU A 270 -2.47 21.79 0.99
N LYS A 271 -3.72 22.15 1.30
CA LYS A 271 -4.67 22.60 0.27
C LYS A 271 -5.60 23.63 0.88
N MET A 272 -5.90 24.66 0.09
CA MET A 272 -6.75 25.77 0.51
C MET A 272 -7.68 26.19 -0.62
N VAL A 273 -8.94 26.45 -0.24
CA VAL A 273 -9.98 26.95 -1.15
C VAL A 273 -10.70 28.10 -0.47
N VAL A 274 -10.91 29.20 -1.20
CA VAL A 274 -11.71 30.33 -0.71
C VAL A 274 -13.15 30.11 -1.14
N LYS A 275 -14.06 30.13 -0.17
CA LYS A 275 -15.51 30.10 -0.41
C LYS A 275 -15.93 31.34 -1.19
N SER A 276 -16.58 31.13 -2.33
CA SER A 276 -17.07 32.19 -3.22
C SER A 276 -18.46 32.68 -2.82
N GLN A 277 -19.41 31.75 -2.63
CA GLN A 277 -20.84 32.00 -2.45
C GLN A 277 -21.39 31.42 -1.13
N TYR A 278 -22.34 30.47 -1.20
CA TYR A 278 -23.06 29.88 -0.08
C TYR A 278 -22.67 28.42 0.10
N GLU A 279 -22.44 28.04 1.35
CA GLU A 279 -22.09 26.66 1.70
C GLU A 279 -23.38 25.84 1.80
N THR A 280 -23.38 24.66 1.20
CA THR A 280 -24.39 23.62 1.41
C THR A 280 -23.67 22.31 1.70
N VAL A 281 -24.11 21.60 2.74
CA VAL A 281 -23.53 20.32 3.14
C VAL A 281 -24.47 19.18 2.75
N PHE A 282 -23.92 18.15 2.12
CA PHE A 282 -24.60 16.92 1.77
C PHE A 282 -23.87 15.74 2.43
N SER A 283 -24.62 14.76 2.91
CA SER A 283 -24.10 13.47 3.36
C SER A 283 -24.96 12.41 2.69
N ASP A 284 -24.42 11.75 1.67
CA ASP A 284 -25.18 10.84 0.81
C ASP A 284 -24.21 9.92 0.04
N LYS A 285 -24.76 8.88 -0.58
CA LYS A 285 -24.04 8.02 -1.52
C LYS A 285 -23.82 8.76 -2.83
N ILE A 286 -22.62 8.65 -3.38
CA ILE A 286 -22.27 9.09 -4.73
C ILE A 286 -22.76 8.03 -5.70
N LYS A 287 -23.83 8.33 -6.43
CA LYS A 287 -24.46 7.39 -7.37
C LYS A 287 -23.68 7.29 -8.67
N GLU A 288 -23.22 8.43 -9.20
CA GLU A 288 -22.49 8.52 -10.46
C GLU A 288 -21.39 9.57 -10.38
N VAL A 289 -20.27 9.31 -11.06
CA VAL A 289 -19.16 10.25 -11.25
C VAL A 289 -18.86 10.37 -12.73
N SER A 290 -19.03 11.57 -13.29
CA SER A 290 -18.61 11.89 -14.64
C SER A 290 -17.32 12.70 -14.60
N GLN A 291 -16.20 12.04 -14.86
CA GLN A 291 -14.89 12.71 -14.95
C GLN A 291 -14.84 13.68 -16.13
N TYR A 292 -15.48 13.34 -17.25
CA TYR A 292 -15.57 14.21 -18.43
C TYR A 292 -16.33 15.51 -18.13
N ALA A 293 -17.48 15.44 -17.45
CA ALA A 293 -18.26 16.61 -17.07
C ALA A 293 -17.76 17.28 -15.78
N SER A 294 -16.79 16.67 -15.09
CA SER A 294 -16.34 17.07 -13.74
C SER A 294 -17.52 17.25 -12.78
N GLN A 295 -18.39 16.24 -12.70
CA GLN A 295 -19.62 16.29 -11.92
C GLN A 295 -19.91 14.95 -11.26
N LEU A 296 -20.52 14.98 -10.08
CA LEU A 296 -21.07 13.83 -9.39
C LEU A 296 -22.58 13.98 -9.19
N GLU A 297 -23.28 12.86 -9.20
CA GLU A 297 -24.69 12.74 -8.81
C GLU A 297 -24.80 12.03 -7.46
N LEU A 298 -25.50 12.62 -6.50
CA LEU A 298 -25.78 12.03 -5.20
C LEU A 298 -27.05 11.16 -5.22
N GLY A 299 -27.23 10.30 -4.22
CA GLY A 299 -28.42 9.44 -4.06
C GLY A 299 -29.74 10.23 -4.04
N ASN A 300 -29.73 11.43 -3.48
CA ASN A 300 -30.85 12.38 -3.55
C ASN A 300 -31.05 13.08 -4.93
N ASN A 301 -30.37 12.64 -5.98
CA ASN A 301 -30.36 13.18 -7.34
C ASN A 301 -29.86 14.63 -7.46
N LYS A 302 -29.06 15.11 -6.49
CA LYS A 302 -28.37 16.39 -6.61
C LYS A 302 -27.08 16.22 -7.42
N ASN A 303 -26.92 17.12 -8.38
CA ASN A 303 -25.73 17.23 -9.21
C ASN A 303 -24.78 18.27 -8.61
N ILE A 304 -23.52 17.88 -8.41
CA ILE A 304 -22.50 18.74 -7.83
C ILE A 304 -21.26 18.68 -8.72
N LYS A 305 -20.80 19.84 -9.20
CA LYS A 305 -19.57 19.95 -9.97
C LYS A 305 -18.36 19.78 -9.05
N PHE A 306 -17.23 19.34 -9.58
CA PHE A 306 -15.94 19.38 -8.91
C PHE A 306 -14.89 19.96 -9.86
N HIS A 307 -13.73 20.31 -9.32
CA HIS A 307 -12.65 20.95 -10.06
C HIS A 307 -11.31 20.64 -9.41
N ASP A 308 -10.20 21.07 -10.03
CA ASP A 308 -8.84 20.82 -9.51
C ASP A 308 -8.62 21.34 -8.07
N GLY A 309 -9.33 22.40 -7.70
CA GLY A 309 -9.36 22.94 -6.34
C GLY A 309 -10.10 22.10 -5.30
N THR A 310 -10.96 21.15 -5.69
CA THR A 310 -11.76 20.36 -4.76
C THR A 310 -10.84 19.51 -3.87
N MET A 311 -11.00 19.60 -2.55
CA MET A 311 -10.29 18.78 -1.58
C MET A 311 -10.98 17.42 -1.46
N VAL A 312 -10.51 16.44 -2.24
CA VAL A 312 -10.98 15.05 -2.11
C VAL A 312 -10.16 14.36 -1.03
N ILE A 313 -10.82 13.92 0.04
CA ILE A 313 -10.20 13.22 1.15
C ILE A 313 -10.69 11.77 1.14
N LYS A 314 -9.77 10.84 0.97
CA LYS A 314 -10.02 9.39 0.99
C LYS A 314 -8.95 8.74 1.85
N SER A 315 -9.36 7.86 2.76
CA SER A 315 -8.43 7.18 3.66
C SER A 315 -7.45 8.09 4.39
N GLY A 316 -7.95 9.25 4.83
CA GLY A 316 -7.17 10.27 5.54
C GLY A 316 -6.16 11.01 4.67
N ARG A 317 -6.18 10.85 3.34
CA ARG A 317 -5.24 11.47 2.40
C ARG A 317 -5.96 12.41 1.47
N LEU A 318 -5.26 13.46 1.04
CA LEU A 318 -5.69 14.22 -0.13
C LEU A 318 -5.41 13.40 -1.38
N VAL A 319 -6.46 13.11 -2.12
CA VAL A 319 -6.40 12.40 -3.39
C VAL A 319 -6.91 13.31 -4.51
N ASP A 320 -6.69 12.85 -5.73
CA ASP A 320 -7.11 13.53 -6.94
C ASP A 320 -8.59 13.20 -7.25
N THR A 321 -9.29 14.08 -7.99
CA THR A 321 -10.69 13.89 -8.36
C THR A 321 -10.92 12.64 -9.22
N TYR A 322 -9.91 12.15 -9.93
CA TYR A 322 -9.97 10.86 -10.63
C TYR A 322 -10.09 9.66 -9.69
N SER A 323 -9.83 9.81 -8.39
CA SER A 323 -9.99 8.75 -7.39
C SER A 323 -11.42 8.66 -6.82
N LEU A 324 -12.35 9.49 -7.31
CA LEU A 324 -13.77 9.44 -6.98
C LEU A 324 -14.45 8.28 -7.71
N ASN A 325 -15.15 7.44 -6.96
CA ASN A 325 -15.84 6.25 -7.47
C ASN A 325 -17.33 6.31 -7.16
N SER A 326 -18.16 5.89 -8.11
CA SER A 326 -19.57 5.59 -7.87
C SER A 326 -19.73 4.53 -6.77
N GLY A 327 -20.83 4.60 -6.02
CA GLY A 327 -21.11 3.74 -4.87
C GLY A 327 -20.45 4.19 -3.56
N SER A 328 -19.55 5.17 -3.59
CA SER A 328 -18.90 5.70 -2.39
C SER A 328 -19.88 6.53 -1.54
N ASP A 329 -19.82 6.39 -0.22
CA ASP A 329 -20.53 7.23 0.72
C ASP A 329 -19.62 8.38 1.16
N GLY A 330 -20.18 9.57 1.35
CA GLY A 330 -19.34 10.68 1.79
C GLY A 330 -20.08 11.93 2.19
N LEU A 331 -19.30 12.86 2.73
CA LEU A 331 -19.70 14.24 2.96
C LEU A 331 -19.24 15.11 1.80
N ILE A 332 -20.13 15.95 1.28
CA ILE A 332 -19.80 16.95 0.28
C ILE A 332 -20.12 18.32 0.85
N ILE A 333 -19.12 19.19 0.90
CA ILE A 333 -19.29 20.60 1.24
C ILE A 333 -19.19 21.37 -0.07
N ALA A 334 -20.34 21.84 -0.55
CA ALA A 334 -20.47 22.53 -1.81
C ALA A 334 -20.62 24.04 -1.61
N ASP A 335 -20.07 24.80 -2.54
CA ASP A 335 -20.23 26.23 -2.69
C ASP A 335 -21.07 26.54 -3.92
N GLY A 336 -22.08 27.40 -3.75
CA GLY A 336 -22.90 27.88 -4.86
C GLY A 336 -24.34 28.19 -4.49
N ARG A 337 -25.22 28.19 -5.51
CA ARG A 337 -26.65 28.48 -5.33
C ARG A 337 -27.50 27.68 -6.31
N GLY A 338 -28.59 27.10 -5.80
CA GLY A 338 -29.56 26.40 -6.65
C GLY A 338 -28.94 25.15 -7.28
N SER A 339 -28.92 25.09 -8.61
CA SER A 339 -28.31 24.00 -9.39
C SER A 339 -26.82 24.21 -9.68
N GLU A 340 -26.28 25.41 -9.45
CA GLU A 340 -24.87 25.73 -9.67
C GLU A 340 -24.08 25.50 -8.38
N LEU A 341 -23.89 24.24 -8.03
CA LEU A 341 -23.11 23.80 -6.86
C LEU A 341 -21.78 23.20 -7.31
N ALA A 342 -20.69 23.64 -6.68
CA ALA A 342 -19.35 23.08 -6.87
C ALA A 342 -18.78 22.61 -5.53
N ALA A 343 -18.19 21.43 -5.47
CA ALA A 343 -17.63 20.88 -4.25
C ALA A 343 -16.29 21.54 -3.90
N ASP A 344 -16.21 22.14 -2.71
CA ASP A 344 -14.94 22.58 -2.12
C ASP A 344 -14.25 21.42 -1.39
N ILE A 345 -15.03 20.56 -0.71
CA ILE A 345 -14.56 19.37 0.00
C ILE A 345 -15.43 18.18 -0.37
N ILE A 346 -14.81 17.05 -0.69
CA ILE A 346 -15.44 15.74 -0.79
C ILE A 346 -14.72 14.80 0.17
N TYR A 347 -15.36 14.42 1.26
CA TYR A 347 -14.82 13.50 2.25
C TYR A 347 -15.45 12.12 2.06
N ILE A 348 -14.68 11.16 1.56
CA ILE A 348 -15.12 9.78 1.34
C ILE A 348 -15.06 9.02 2.68
N TYR A 349 -16.17 8.37 3.00
CA TYR A 349 -16.34 7.59 4.23
C TYR A 349 -15.86 6.15 4.10
N ASN A 350 -15.91 5.58 2.90
CA ASN A 350 -15.63 4.15 2.69
C ASN A 350 -14.22 3.80 3.16
N GLU A 351 -14.17 2.85 4.08
CA GLU A 351 -13.00 2.07 4.44
C GLU A 351 -13.44 0.61 4.44
N ASP A 352 -12.50 -0.28 4.14
CA ASP A 352 -12.71 -1.73 4.12
C ASP A 352 -11.57 -2.41 4.89
N ILE A 353 -11.63 -3.72 5.14
CA ILE A 353 -10.51 -4.52 5.67
C ILE A 353 -9.29 -4.37 4.75
N ASN A 354 -9.51 -4.40 3.44
CA ASN A 354 -8.47 -4.22 2.43
C ASN A 354 -8.39 -2.77 1.95
N ASN A 355 -7.19 -2.22 1.86
CA ASN A 355 -6.99 -0.83 1.42
C ASN A 355 -7.05 -0.67 -0.10
N SER A 356 -6.78 -1.76 -0.82
CA SER A 356 -6.89 -1.90 -2.27
C SER A 356 -7.04 -3.38 -2.61
N ASN A 357 -7.18 -3.70 -3.91
CA ASN A 357 -7.33 -5.08 -4.38
C ASN A 357 -6.02 -5.90 -4.37
N ILE A 358 -4.91 -5.31 -3.92
CA ILE A 358 -3.68 -6.05 -3.60
C ILE A 358 -3.86 -6.87 -2.31
N GLY A 359 -4.72 -6.38 -1.40
CA GLY A 359 -5.00 -7.01 -0.13
C GLY A 359 -5.94 -8.20 -0.29
N GLN A 360 -5.65 -9.25 0.46
CA GLN A 360 -6.44 -10.48 0.52
C GLN A 360 -6.83 -10.77 1.97
N ASP A 361 -7.02 -9.72 2.77
CA ASP A 361 -7.36 -9.87 4.16
C ASP A 361 -8.84 -10.21 4.32
N TYR A 362 -9.17 -11.25 5.09
CA TYR A 362 -10.55 -11.62 5.38
C TYR A 362 -10.76 -11.84 6.88
N ILE A 363 -12.00 -11.65 7.34
CA ILE A 363 -12.41 -12.01 8.70
C ILE A 363 -13.49 -13.08 8.61
N TYR A 364 -13.22 -14.22 9.27
CA TYR A 364 -14.17 -15.31 9.43
C TYR A 364 -14.62 -15.45 10.89
N ALA A 365 -15.85 -15.92 11.08
CA ALA A 365 -16.34 -16.40 12.37
C ALA A 365 -17.07 -17.73 12.16
N GLY A 366 -16.81 -18.78 12.93
CA GLY A 366 -17.48 -20.06 12.67
C GLY A 366 -17.12 -21.16 13.64
N ARG A 367 -17.80 -22.32 13.51
CA ARG A 367 -17.51 -23.50 14.34
C ARG A 367 -16.27 -24.20 13.81
N LEU A 368 -15.30 -24.44 14.70
CA LEU A 368 -14.12 -25.24 14.39
C LEU A 368 -14.54 -26.71 14.29
N ASN A 369 -14.44 -27.28 13.09
CA ASN A 369 -14.81 -28.67 12.84
C ASN A 369 -13.60 -29.58 13.00
N THR A 370 -12.78 -29.68 11.95
CA THR A 370 -11.58 -30.53 11.90
C THR A 370 -10.34 -29.66 11.93
N ILE A 371 -9.37 -29.99 12.79
CA ILE A 371 -8.06 -29.34 12.85
C ILE A 371 -7.00 -30.41 12.56
N LEU A 372 -6.24 -30.21 11.50
CA LEU A 372 -5.09 -31.01 11.09
C LEU A 372 -3.82 -30.19 11.29
N GLN A 373 -2.64 -30.81 11.18
CA GLN A 373 -1.35 -30.18 11.52
C GLN A 373 -1.09 -28.81 10.85
N ASN A 374 -1.61 -28.56 9.65
CA ASN A 374 -1.42 -27.33 8.88
C ASN A 374 -2.71 -26.77 8.25
N LYS A 375 -3.87 -27.31 8.63
CA LYS A 375 -5.17 -26.97 8.05
C LYS A 375 -6.26 -27.02 9.09
N LEU A 376 -7.25 -26.16 8.96
CA LEU A 376 -8.49 -26.23 9.73
C LEU A 376 -9.70 -26.09 8.82
N TYR A 377 -10.81 -26.66 9.26
CA TYR A 377 -12.09 -26.56 8.58
C TYR A 377 -13.09 -25.82 9.48
N LEU A 378 -13.62 -24.70 8.98
CA LEU A 378 -14.74 -24.01 9.60
C LEU A 378 -16.04 -24.53 9.02
N ARG A 379 -17.00 -24.89 9.87
CA ARG A 379 -18.36 -25.28 9.46
C ARG A 379 -19.37 -24.24 9.90
N ASN A 380 -20.43 -24.05 9.12
CA ASN A 380 -21.46 -23.04 9.39
C ASN A 380 -20.82 -21.66 9.66
N PHE A 381 -19.90 -21.27 8.80
CA PHE A 381 -19.07 -20.11 9.01
C PHE A 381 -19.75 -18.85 8.50
N PHE A 382 -19.21 -17.72 8.93
CA PHE A 382 -19.58 -16.39 8.53
C PHE A 382 -18.34 -15.70 7.99
N LEU A 383 -18.49 -14.99 6.88
CA LEU A 383 -17.47 -14.12 6.32
C LEU A 383 -17.92 -12.68 6.52
N LEU A 384 -17.04 -11.79 6.97
CA LEU A 384 -17.31 -10.37 6.95
C LEU A 384 -17.10 -9.85 5.52
N ASP A 385 -18.18 -9.78 4.73
CA ASP A 385 -18.16 -9.22 3.38
C ASP A 385 -18.85 -7.86 3.37
N LYS A 386 -18.26 -6.88 2.68
CA LYS A 386 -18.81 -5.51 2.54
C LYS A 386 -19.34 -4.92 3.85
N ASN A 387 -18.60 -5.13 4.95
CA ASN A 387 -18.91 -4.62 6.29
C ASN A 387 -20.07 -5.31 7.02
N GLU A 388 -20.54 -6.46 6.54
CA GLU A 388 -21.60 -7.26 7.17
C GLU A 388 -21.25 -8.75 7.23
N TRP A 389 -21.81 -9.46 8.22
CA TRP A 389 -21.63 -10.89 8.36
C TRP A 389 -22.54 -11.66 7.38
N GLU A 390 -21.93 -12.34 6.42
CA GLU A 390 -22.61 -13.27 5.52
C GLU A 390 -22.46 -14.71 6.00
N SER A 391 -23.57 -15.45 6.09
CA SER A 391 -23.57 -16.82 6.60
C SER A 391 -23.47 -17.88 5.51
N PHE A 392 -22.64 -18.88 5.72
CA PHE A 392 -22.44 -20.02 4.82
C PHE A 392 -22.62 -21.33 5.59
N ARG A 393 -23.42 -22.25 5.06
CA ARG A 393 -23.67 -23.57 5.69
C ARG A 393 -22.62 -24.63 5.34
N GLU A 394 -21.71 -24.29 4.43
CA GLU A 394 -20.67 -25.18 3.92
C GLU A 394 -19.46 -25.21 4.86
N GLU A 395 -18.46 -25.99 4.45
CA GLU A 395 -17.15 -25.99 5.11
C GLU A 395 -16.18 -25.09 4.35
N LYS A 396 -15.39 -24.31 5.09
CA LYS A 396 -14.27 -23.54 4.55
C LYS A 396 -12.97 -24.15 5.05
N GLU A 397 -12.15 -24.60 4.09
CA GLU A 397 -10.77 -24.97 4.35
C GLU A 397 -9.92 -23.70 4.51
N LEU A 398 -9.11 -23.66 5.56
CA LEU A 398 -8.11 -22.62 5.83
C LEU A 398 -6.80 -23.28 6.25
N PHE A 399 -5.70 -22.56 6.08
CA PHE A 399 -4.35 -23.03 6.36
C PHE A 399 -3.78 -22.27 7.54
N TYR A 400 -2.99 -22.93 8.38
CA TYR A 400 -2.27 -22.26 9.46
C TYR A 400 -0.88 -22.88 9.59
N ASP A 401 0.05 -22.12 10.16
CA ASP A 401 1.46 -22.48 10.25
C ASP A 401 2.08 -22.00 11.55
N ASN A 402 3.40 -22.16 11.68
CA ASN A 402 4.15 -21.79 12.87
C ASN A 402 4.13 -20.28 13.18
N ASP A 403 3.80 -19.45 12.19
CA ASP A 403 3.73 -17.99 12.33
C ASP A 403 2.29 -17.51 12.60
N THR A 404 1.30 -18.42 12.61
CA THR A 404 -0.08 -18.10 13.01
C THR A 404 -0.16 -17.82 14.51
N PHE A 405 -0.71 -16.66 14.89
CA PHE A 405 -1.00 -16.36 16.29
C PHE A 405 -2.36 -16.91 16.70
N ILE A 406 -2.40 -17.81 17.69
CA ILE A 406 -3.62 -18.44 18.18
C ILE A 406 -3.82 -18.08 19.66
N TYR A 407 -5.01 -17.60 20.02
CA TYR A 407 -5.35 -17.21 21.38
C TYR A 407 -6.62 -17.89 21.86
N ASP A 408 -6.50 -18.63 22.97
CA ASP A 408 -7.61 -19.26 23.67
C ASP A 408 -8.22 -18.26 24.65
N MET A 409 -9.43 -17.82 24.35
CA MET A 409 -10.16 -16.81 25.11
C MET A 409 -10.66 -17.33 26.46
N GLU A 410 -10.92 -18.64 26.57
CA GLU A 410 -11.42 -19.25 27.80
C GLU A 410 -10.30 -19.37 28.83
N ASN A 411 -9.14 -19.87 28.38
CA ASN A 411 -7.96 -20.05 29.21
C ASN A 411 -7.05 -18.80 29.27
N LYS A 412 -7.37 -17.77 28.48
CA LYS A 412 -6.66 -16.48 28.39
C LYS A 412 -5.15 -16.64 28.14
N LYS A 413 -4.80 -17.47 27.16
CA LYS A 413 -3.41 -17.75 26.81
C LYS A 413 -3.21 -17.90 25.30
N ALA A 414 -2.03 -17.54 24.84
CA ALA A 414 -1.57 -17.94 23.51
C ALA A 414 -1.36 -19.46 23.45
N VAL A 415 -1.64 -20.04 22.29
CA VAL A 415 -1.57 -21.48 22.02
C VAL A 415 -0.65 -21.68 20.82
N SER A 416 0.29 -22.61 20.93
CA SER A 416 1.13 -22.95 19.77
C SER A 416 0.35 -23.74 18.72
N PRO A 417 0.70 -23.68 17.42
CA PRO A 417 0.07 -24.50 16.38
C PRO A 417 0.07 -26.01 16.69
N LYS A 418 1.14 -26.51 17.33
CA LYS A 418 1.22 -27.90 17.81
C LYS A 418 0.18 -28.20 18.89
N GLU A 419 0.05 -27.31 19.88
CA GLU A 419 -0.98 -27.45 20.92
C GLU A 419 -2.39 -27.33 20.32
N PHE A 420 -2.60 -26.39 19.40
CA PHE A 420 -3.87 -26.17 18.72
C PHE A 420 -4.35 -27.44 17.99
N PHE A 421 -3.45 -28.12 17.28
CA PHE A 421 -3.73 -29.40 16.64
C PHE A 421 -3.98 -30.54 17.65
N SER A 422 -3.19 -30.61 18.73
CA SER A 422 -3.23 -31.74 19.67
C SER A 422 -4.29 -31.63 20.78
N ALA A 423 -4.85 -30.45 20.99
CA ALA A 423 -5.85 -30.18 22.00
C ALA A 423 -7.29 -30.30 21.46
N ASN A 424 -8.28 -30.26 22.35
CA ASN A 424 -9.68 -30.45 22.01
C ASN A 424 -10.35 -29.16 21.52
N TYR A 425 -9.79 -28.51 20.48
CA TYR A 425 -10.40 -27.36 19.81
C TYR A 425 -11.28 -27.76 18.60
N SER A 426 -11.25 -29.04 18.20
CA SER A 426 -12.06 -29.60 17.11
C SER A 426 -13.18 -30.48 17.66
N VAL A 427 -14.31 -30.52 16.95
CA VAL A 427 -15.40 -31.45 17.24
C VAL A 427 -15.30 -32.62 16.26
N ASP A 428 -14.52 -33.63 16.61
CA ASP A 428 -14.54 -34.89 15.87
C ASP A 428 -15.83 -35.65 16.22
N GLU A 429 -16.76 -35.75 15.26
CA GLU A 429 -18.04 -36.44 15.43
C GLU A 429 -17.88 -37.96 15.65
N ASP A 430 -16.70 -38.55 15.38
CA ASP A 430 -16.43 -39.98 15.54
C ASP A 430 -15.99 -40.41 16.97
N ASN A 431 -15.82 -39.47 17.90
CA ASN A 431 -15.34 -39.80 19.24
C ASN A 431 -16.48 -40.28 20.16
N THR A 432 -16.85 -41.55 20.02
CA THR A 432 -17.88 -42.29 20.79
C THR A 432 -17.60 -42.46 22.29
N ARG A 433 -16.64 -41.73 22.89
CA ARG A 433 -16.29 -41.85 24.31
C ARG A 433 -16.90 -40.75 25.18
N LYS A 434 -18.12 -41.04 25.68
CA LYS A 434 -18.73 -40.62 26.96
C LYS A 434 -18.75 -39.13 27.40
N ARG A 435 -18.23 -38.17 26.64
CA ARG A 435 -18.48 -36.73 26.83
C ARG A 435 -18.53 -36.09 25.46
N LYS A 436 -19.68 -35.53 25.05
CA LYS A 436 -19.75 -34.71 23.83
C LYS A 436 -18.65 -33.64 23.93
N PRO A 437 -17.71 -33.55 22.98
CA PRO A 437 -16.79 -32.42 22.93
C PRO A 437 -17.61 -31.12 22.96
N ARG A 438 -17.17 -30.12 23.71
CA ARG A 438 -17.79 -28.80 23.64
C ARG A 438 -17.48 -28.21 22.27
N ASP A 439 -18.46 -27.54 21.68
CA ASP A 439 -18.25 -26.82 20.43
C ASP A 439 -17.25 -25.69 20.67
N TRP A 440 -16.27 -25.57 19.77
CA TRP A 440 -15.38 -24.43 19.73
C TRP A 440 -15.66 -23.60 18.49
N TYR A 441 -15.46 -22.31 18.63
CA TYR A 441 -15.68 -21.32 17.60
C TYR A 441 -14.43 -20.45 17.47
N GLY A 442 -14.14 -20.03 16.24
CA GLY A 442 -13.02 -19.15 15.95
C GLY A 442 -13.50 -17.84 15.33
N TYR A 443 -12.93 -16.72 15.77
CA TYR A 443 -12.76 -15.53 14.94
C TYR A 443 -11.37 -15.61 14.32
N LEU A 444 -11.29 -15.59 12.99
CA LEU A 444 -10.05 -15.74 12.25
C LEU A 444 -9.85 -14.53 11.36
N TYR A 445 -8.65 -13.95 11.39
CA TYR A 445 -8.17 -13.02 10.38
C TYR A 445 -7.15 -13.73 9.50
N THR A 446 -7.37 -13.66 8.18
CA THR A 446 -6.60 -14.43 7.19
C THR A 446 -6.00 -13.51 6.14
N ASP A 447 -4.86 -13.91 5.58
CA ASP A 447 -4.27 -13.40 4.35
C ASP A 447 -4.49 -14.48 3.27
N GLY A 448 -5.41 -14.21 2.34
CA GLY A 448 -6.02 -15.24 1.51
C GLY A 448 -6.67 -16.32 2.38
N ASP A 449 -6.29 -17.58 2.13
CA ASP A 449 -6.75 -18.72 2.92
C ASP A 449 -5.81 -19.06 4.10
N ARG A 450 -4.73 -18.30 4.31
CA ARG A 450 -3.79 -18.50 5.41
C ARG A 450 -4.24 -17.70 6.63
N VAL A 451 -4.43 -18.37 7.75
CA VAL A 451 -4.77 -17.76 9.04
C VAL A 451 -3.54 -17.07 9.63
N SER A 452 -3.64 -15.76 9.80
CA SER A 452 -2.61 -14.96 10.49
C SER A 452 -2.89 -14.86 11.98
N VAL A 453 -4.17 -14.68 12.35
CA VAL A 453 -4.60 -14.52 13.75
C VAL A 453 -5.89 -15.29 14.00
N ALA A 454 -5.93 -16.09 15.06
CA ALA A 454 -7.08 -16.89 15.46
C ALA A 454 -7.42 -16.66 16.94
N PHE A 455 -8.64 -16.23 17.23
CA PHE A 455 -9.17 -16.15 18.60
C PHE A 455 -10.25 -17.23 18.75
N VAL A 456 -10.03 -18.17 19.66
CA VAL A 456 -10.90 -19.35 19.82
C VAL A 456 -11.62 -19.33 21.16
N LYS A 457 -12.88 -19.76 21.17
CA LYS A 457 -13.77 -19.75 22.36
C LYS A 457 -14.83 -20.85 22.32
N GLU A 458 -15.43 -21.19 23.46
CA GLU A 458 -16.45 -22.25 23.56
C GLU A 458 -17.84 -21.80 23.08
N THR A 459 -18.08 -20.49 22.94
CA THR A 459 -19.39 -19.96 22.54
C THR A 459 -19.28 -18.83 21.53
N LEU A 460 -19.96 -18.95 20.39
CA LEU A 460 -20.02 -17.86 19.42
C LEU A 460 -20.87 -16.71 19.98
N ASP A 461 -20.36 -15.48 19.86
CA ASP A 461 -21.18 -14.30 20.18
C ASP A 461 -22.29 -14.14 19.14
N SER A 462 -23.37 -13.44 19.49
CA SER A 462 -24.40 -13.09 18.51
C SER A 462 -23.82 -12.16 17.44
N LEU A 463 -23.68 -12.66 16.22
CA LEU A 463 -23.18 -11.86 15.09
C LEU A 463 -24.22 -10.84 14.62
N TYR A 464 -25.51 -11.10 14.83
CA TYR A 464 -26.61 -10.18 14.48
C TYR A 464 -26.58 -8.86 15.27
N GLY A 465 -25.99 -8.86 16.47
CA GLY A 465 -25.81 -7.64 17.28
C GLY A 465 -24.56 -6.85 16.92
N GLN A 466 -23.67 -7.43 16.10
CA GLN A 466 -22.42 -6.80 15.73
C GLN A 466 -22.62 -5.84 14.57
N ARG A 467 -21.81 -4.79 14.57
CA ARG A 467 -21.76 -3.80 13.49
C ARG A 467 -20.33 -3.40 13.20
N THR A 468 -20.09 -3.09 11.94
CA THR A 468 -18.83 -2.52 11.49
C THR A 468 -18.82 -1.02 11.74
N THR A 469 -17.71 -0.51 12.23
CA THR A 469 -17.52 0.89 12.59
C THR A 469 -16.13 1.32 12.18
N ILE A 470 -16.00 2.57 11.77
CA ILE A 470 -14.71 3.20 11.49
C ILE A 470 -14.59 4.48 12.33
N GLY A 471 -13.37 4.88 12.65
CA GLY A 471 -13.11 6.08 13.43
C GLY A 471 -11.63 6.36 13.60
N VAL A 472 -11.31 7.47 14.27
CA VAL A 472 -9.94 7.88 14.57
C VAL A 472 -9.75 7.91 16.08
N VAL A 473 -8.65 7.35 16.58
CA VAL A 473 -8.34 7.35 18.02
C VAL A 473 -8.15 8.78 18.52
N GLU A 474 -9.07 9.22 19.38
CA GLU A 474 -9.06 10.52 20.04
C GLU A 474 -8.20 10.47 21.31
N SER A 475 -8.35 9.40 22.11
CA SER A 475 -7.51 9.13 23.27
C SER A 475 -7.00 7.70 23.22
N GLY A 476 -5.69 7.54 23.48
CA GLY A 476 -5.05 6.23 23.52
C GLY A 476 -5.59 5.30 24.61
N PRO A 477 -5.10 4.05 24.69
CA PRO A 477 -5.59 3.06 25.63
C PRO A 477 -5.44 3.50 27.09
N VAL A 478 -6.54 3.41 27.84
CA VAL A 478 -6.57 3.67 29.28
C VAL A 478 -7.18 2.47 30.00
N LEU A 479 -6.51 1.97 31.03
CA LEU A 479 -7.01 0.88 31.86
C LEU A 479 -8.04 1.39 32.86
N ASP A 480 -9.31 1.05 32.63
CA ASP A 480 -10.40 1.28 33.59
C ASP A 480 -10.52 0.10 34.57
N LYS A 481 -10.79 0.41 35.85
CA LYS A 481 -10.85 -0.59 36.93
C LYS A 481 -12.04 -1.56 36.82
N SER A 482 -13.12 -1.15 36.16
CA SER A 482 -14.37 -1.90 36.07
C SER A 482 -14.52 -2.63 34.74
N VAL A 483 -14.12 -1.99 33.64
CA VAL A 483 -14.35 -2.52 32.28
C VAL A 483 -13.09 -2.96 31.54
N GLY A 484 -11.90 -2.74 32.12
CA GLY A 484 -10.62 -3.06 31.50
C GLY A 484 -10.13 -1.96 30.56
N TRP A 485 -9.35 -2.32 29.55
CA TRP A 485 -8.78 -1.35 28.61
C TRP A 485 -9.87 -0.67 27.78
N THR A 486 -9.78 0.65 27.67
CA THR A 486 -10.71 1.49 26.93
C THR A 486 -9.99 2.46 26.00
N ILE A 487 -10.63 2.83 24.89
CA ILE A 487 -10.21 3.91 23.99
C ILE A 487 -11.40 4.79 23.62
N LYS A 488 -11.13 6.03 23.20
CA LYS A 488 -12.14 6.95 22.68
C LYS A 488 -11.88 7.22 21.21
N LEU A 489 -12.92 7.10 20.38
CA LEU A 489 -12.88 7.39 18.96
C LEU A 489 -13.63 8.67 18.63
N ARG A 490 -13.08 9.44 17.70
CA ARG A 490 -13.73 10.55 17.01
C ARG A 490 -13.97 10.20 15.55
N ASP A 491 -14.71 11.05 14.86
CA ASP A 491 -15.06 10.95 13.44
C ASP A 491 -15.70 9.61 13.09
N VAL A 492 -16.49 9.08 14.03
CA VAL A 492 -17.05 7.73 14.01
C VAL A 492 -18.11 7.60 12.93
N LYS A 493 -18.06 6.51 12.15
CA LYS A 493 -19.08 6.16 11.16
C LYS A 493 -19.44 4.69 11.34
N ASN A 494 -20.73 4.38 11.30
CA ASN A 494 -21.24 3.02 11.43
C ASN A 494 -21.80 2.55 10.10
N TRP A 495 -21.52 1.32 9.71
CA TRP A 495 -22.19 0.72 8.56
C TRP A 495 -23.66 0.48 8.87
N SER A 496 -24.55 0.87 7.94
CA SER A 496 -25.99 0.61 8.02
C SER A 496 -26.37 -0.41 6.95
N SER A 497 -26.53 -1.67 7.35
CA SER A 497 -27.00 -2.74 6.45
C SER A 497 -28.34 -2.43 5.80
N ARG A 498 -29.22 -1.70 6.48
CA ARG A 498 -30.53 -1.30 5.93
C ARG A 498 -30.42 -0.33 4.76
N ASN A 499 -29.44 0.56 4.80
CA ASN A 499 -29.26 1.61 3.79
C ASN A 499 -28.08 1.31 2.85
N GLU A 500 -27.32 0.26 3.14
CA GLU A 500 -26.08 -0.10 2.44
C GLU A 500 -25.09 1.09 2.35
N GLU A 501 -24.96 1.83 3.45
CA GLU A 501 -24.12 3.05 3.50
C GLU A 501 -23.46 3.29 4.86
N TRP A 502 -22.35 4.04 4.86
CA TRP A 502 -21.71 4.55 6.06
C TRP A 502 -22.45 5.76 6.66
N MET A 503 -22.90 5.61 7.90
CA MET A 503 -23.61 6.63 8.65
C MET A 503 -22.70 7.31 9.66
N ALA A 504 -22.44 8.60 9.48
CA ALA A 504 -21.66 9.41 10.42
C ALA A 504 -22.38 9.55 11.77
N ALA A 505 -21.64 9.37 12.86
CA ALA A 505 -22.09 9.67 14.21
C ALA A 505 -21.73 11.12 14.56
N ASN A 506 -22.62 11.80 15.27
CA ASN A 506 -22.45 13.18 15.73
C ASN A 506 -21.62 13.30 17.03
N ALA A 507 -21.20 12.18 17.62
CA ALA A 507 -20.49 12.11 18.88
C ALA A 507 -19.34 11.11 18.84
N SER A 508 -18.38 11.30 19.75
CA SER A 508 -17.31 10.35 19.98
C SER A 508 -17.83 9.04 20.60
N LEU A 509 -17.13 7.93 20.35
CA LEU A 509 -17.48 6.60 20.84
C LEU A 509 -16.43 6.10 21.85
N ASN A 510 -16.87 5.65 23.01
CA ASN A 510 -16.00 4.91 23.94
C ASN A 510 -16.07 3.42 23.63
N LEU A 511 -14.92 2.76 23.52
CA LEU A 511 -14.79 1.34 23.23
C LEU A 511 -14.07 0.59 24.35
N TYR A 512 -14.44 -0.67 24.54
CA TYR A 512 -13.81 -1.61 25.46
C TYR A 512 -13.02 -2.65 24.67
N LEU A 513 -11.77 -2.91 25.09
CA LEU A 513 -10.79 -3.70 24.33
C LEU A 513 -10.48 -5.07 24.94
N LYS A 514 -11.16 -5.45 26.03
CA LYS A 514 -10.85 -6.65 26.84
C LYS A 514 -10.75 -7.95 26.01
N GLU A 515 -11.56 -8.06 24.96
CA GLU A 515 -11.67 -9.26 24.12
C GLU A 515 -11.33 -8.98 22.65
N ALA A 516 -10.74 -7.82 22.36
CA ALA A 516 -10.52 -7.40 20.99
C ALA A 516 -9.32 -8.11 20.36
N MET A 517 -9.52 -8.69 19.19
CA MET A 517 -8.44 -9.04 18.28
C MET A 517 -7.88 -7.76 17.67
N LEU A 518 -6.62 -7.44 17.95
CA LEU A 518 -5.96 -6.22 17.48
C LEU A 518 -4.96 -6.55 16.37
N ILE A 519 -5.13 -5.90 15.22
CA ILE A 519 -4.41 -6.21 14.00
C ILE A 519 -3.84 -4.93 13.41
N LYS A 520 -2.59 -5.00 12.95
CA LYS A 520 -1.93 -3.95 12.18
C LYS A 520 -0.94 -4.57 11.22
N ASP A 521 -0.92 -4.11 9.97
CA ASP A 521 -0.02 -4.60 8.92
C ASP A 521 -0.06 -6.15 8.77
N GLY A 522 -1.26 -6.73 8.81
CA GLY A 522 -1.49 -8.17 8.65
C GLY A 522 -1.17 -9.04 9.88
N ALA A 523 -0.68 -8.45 10.97
CA ALA A 523 -0.22 -9.17 12.15
C ALA A 523 -0.93 -8.73 13.44
N LYS A 524 -0.92 -9.62 14.44
CA LYS A 524 -1.42 -9.31 15.79
C LYS A 524 -0.51 -8.28 16.45
N ILE A 525 -1.10 -7.28 17.08
CA ILE A 525 -0.40 -6.26 17.89
C ILE A 525 -0.87 -6.27 19.35
N ASN A 526 -0.18 -5.52 20.20
CA ASN A 526 -0.59 -5.30 21.58
C ASN A 526 -1.42 -4.04 21.72
N ILE A 527 -2.04 -3.87 22.90
CA ILE A 527 -2.90 -2.71 23.18
C ILE A 527 -2.08 -1.42 23.12
N GLU A 528 -0.84 -1.46 23.62
CA GLU A 528 0.09 -0.33 23.68
C GLU A 528 0.51 0.20 22.29
N ASP A 529 0.29 -0.60 21.24
CA ASP A 529 0.61 -0.22 19.86
C ASP A 529 -0.44 0.72 19.25
N ILE A 530 -1.62 0.87 19.88
CA ILE A 530 -2.67 1.81 19.48
C ILE A 530 -2.27 3.24 19.89
N LYS A 531 -2.15 4.12 18.90
CA LYS A 531 -1.73 5.52 19.10
C LYS A 531 -2.87 6.49 18.80
N VAL A 532 -2.81 7.66 19.44
CA VAL A 532 -3.69 8.78 19.11
C VAL A 532 -3.50 9.14 17.64
N GLY A 533 -4.60 9.32 16.92
CA GLY A 533 -4.60 9.56 15.47
C GLY A 533 -4.63 8.29 14.61
N ASP A 534 -4.45 7.10 15.19
CA ASP A 534 -4.62 5.85 14.44
C ASP A 534 -6.06 5.76 13.92
N ARG A 535 -6.19 5.32 12.67
CA ARG A 535 -7.47 5.10 12.01
C ARG A 535 -7.86 3.65 12.21
N LEU A 536 -9.09 3.39 12.61
CA LEU A 536 -9.56 2.05 12.94
C LEU A 536 -10.69 1.63 12.00
N TYR A 537 -10.61 0.39 11.54
CA TYR A 537 -11.73 -0.40 11.04
C TYR A 537 -12.03 -1.47 12.08
N LEU A 538 -13.27 -1.57 12.57
CA LEU A 538 -13.57 -2.48 13.67
C LEU A 538 -14.95 -3.11 13.58
N VAL A 539 -15.05 -4.33 14.11
CA VAL A 539 -16.31 -5.03 14.38
C VAL A 539 -16.56 -4.97 15.88
N ARG A 540 -17.76 -4.54 16.28
CA ARG A 540 -18.13 -4.40 17.69
C ARG A 540 -19.56 -4.85 17.96
N ASP A 541 -19.78 -5.33 19.19
CA ASP A 541 -21.11 -5.47 19.79
C ASP A 541 -21.29 -4.34 20.81
N SER A 542 -22.21 -3.42 20.54
CA SER A 542 -22.34 -2.19 21.33
C SER A 542 -20.97 -1.52 21.51
N ASN A 543 -20.51 -1.22 22.73
CA ASN A 543 -19.19 -0.62 22.97
C ASN A 543 -18.04 -1.64 23.08
N MET A 544 -18.31 -2.94 22.96
CA MET A 544 -17.28 -3.97 23.08
C MET A 544 -16.70 -4.29 21.70
N ALA A 545 -15.41 -3.98 21.52
CA ALA A 545 -14.71 -4.32 20.30
C ALA A 545 -14.42 -5.83 20.24
N LYS A 546 -14.63 -6.43 19.07
CA LYS A 546 -14.35 -7.84 18.78
C LYS A 546 -13.13 -7.98 17.88
N VAL A 547 -13.09 -7.18 16.81
CA VAL A 547 -11.92 -7.09 15.90
C VAL A 547 -11.62 -5.61 15.67
N ILE A 548 -10.34 -5.23 15.73
CA ILE A 548 -9.84 -3.90 15.38
C ILE A 548 -8.66 -4.07 14.43
N ILE A 549 -8.77 -3.46 13.25
CA ILE A 549 -7.71 -3.31 12.27
C ILE A 549 -7.27 -1.85 12.28
N ILE A 550 -5.99 -1.61 12.57
CA ILE A 550 -5.36 -0.30 12.46
C ILE A 550 -4.95 -0.08 11.00
N LYS A 551 -5.33 1.10 10.47
CA LYS A 551 -5.16 1.53 9.07
C LYS A 551 -3.98 2.47 8.87
#